data_AF-A0A932JSZ1-F1
#
_entry.id   AF-A0A932JSZ1-F1
#
_cell.length_a   1.000
_cell.length_b   1.000
_cell.length_c   1.000
_cell.angle_alpha   90.00
_cell.angle_beta   90.00
_cell.angle_gamma   90.00
#
_symmetry.space_group_name_H-M   'P 1'
#
loop_
_entity.id
_entity.type
_entity.pdbx_description
1 polymer ?
#
loop_
_entity_poly.entity_id
_entity_poly.type
_entity_poly.pdbx_seq_one_letter_code
_entity_poly.pdbx_strand_id
1 'polypeptide(L)'
;MTTKKKKDEAEAEEKRASNLEQLILDKKEGKYRVVELVSYWAKQLRAREEHRHLTQTELLELALQQVLSGEAPEKDIEKMRHANPNANGPVEDTGDKPKKKSLL
;
A
#
# COMPACT_ATOMS: atom_id res chain seq x y z
N MET A 1 9.78 14.78 28.32
CA MET A 1 9.06 15.57 27.28
C MET A 1 8.56 14.66 26.14
N THR A 2 7.79 13.61 26.41
CA THR A 2 7.53 12.54 25.42
C THR A 2 6.05 12.24 25.14
N THR A 3 5.11 12.90 25.83
CA THR A 3 3.67 12.61 25.70
C THR A 3 2.95 13.43 24.64
N LYS A 4 3.51 14.57 24.20
CA LYS A 4 2.86 15.43 23.18
C LYS A 4 3.01 14.87 21.76
N LYS A 5 4.21 14.42 21.39
CA LYS A 5 4.52 13.92 20.03
C LYS A 5 3.69 12.71 19.61
N LYS A 6 3.41 11.76 20.52
CA LYS A 6 2.59 10.57 20.24
C LYS A 6 1.10 10.89 20.01
N LYS A 7 0.59 12.00 20.55
CA LYS A 7 -0.82 12.37 20.42
C LYS A 7 -1.10 13.00 19.05
N ASP A 8 -0.16 13.79 18.55
CA ASP A 8 -0.28 14.45 17.24
C ASP A 8 -0.16 13.46 16.07
N GLU A 9 0.68 12.42 16.19
CA GLU A 9 0.78 11.34 15.19
C GLU A 9 -0.52 10.51 15.13
N ALA A 10 -1.09 10.12 16.28
CA ALA A 10 -2.32 9.34 16.33
C ALA A 10 -3.53 10.10 15.76
N GLU A 11 -3.64 11.42 16.02
CA GLU A 11 -4.74 12.23 15.50
C GLU A 11 -4.61 12.48 13.98
N ALA A 12 -3.39 12.53 13.46
CA ALA A 12 -3.14 12.61 12.02
C ALA A 12 -3.45 11.29 11.30
N GLU A 13 -3.15 10.16 11.93
CA GLU A 13 -3.45 8.82 11.44
C GLU A 13 -4.96 8.57 11.39
N GLU A 14 -5.70 8.96 12.43
CA GLU A 14 -7.16 8.84 12.48
C GLU A 14 -7.86 9.70 11.40
N LYS A 15 -7.37 10.93 11.17
CA LYS A 15 -7.85 11.77 10.06
C LYS A 15 -7.55 11.18 8.69
N ARG A 16 -6.39 10.54 8.51
CA ARG A 16 -6.04 9.86 7.25
C ARG A 16 -6.91 8.63 7.02
N ALA A 17 -7.15 7.83 8.07
CA ALA A 17 -8.04 6.67 8.00
C ALA A 17 -9.47 7.09 7.63
N SER A 18 -10.02 8.10 8.31
CA SER A 18 -11.35 8.64 8.01
C SER A 18 -11.44 9.21 6.57
N ASN A 19 -10.37 9.81 6.06
CA ASN A 19 -10.31 10.27 4.67
C ASN A 19 -10.30 9.12 3.66
N LEU A 20 -9.58 8.04 3.96
CA LEU A 20 -9.49 6.86 3.11
C LEU A 20 -10.82 6.10 3.03
N GLU A 21 -11.52 5.95 4.16
CA GLU A 21 -12.86 5.36 4.20
C GLU A 21 -13.83 6.14 3.30
N GLN A 22 -13.79 7.47 3.37
CA GLN A 22 -14.61 8.32 2.51
C GLN A 22 -14.29 8.11 1.02
N LEU A 23 -13.02 8.04 0.66
CA LEU A 23 -12.59 7.75 -0.71
C LEU A 23 -13.08 6.39 -1.23
N ILE A 24 -13.15 5.38 -0.36
CA ILE A 24 -13.70 4.06 -0.71
C ILE A 24 -15.21 4.15 -0.95
N LEU A 25 -15.93 4.91 -0.13
CA LEU A 25 -17.39 5.09 -0.26
C LEU A 25 -17.76 5.89 -1.51
N ASP A 26 -16.98 6.91 -1.84
CA ASP A 26 -17.19 7.79 -2.99
C ASP A 26 -16.95 7.08 -4.33
N LYS A 27 -16.21 5.97 -4.32
CA LYS A 27 -15.96 5.13 -5.51
C LYS A 27 -17.25 4.43 -5.95
N LYS A 28 -17.94 4.98 -6.96
CA LYS A 28 -19.24 4.47 -7.44
C LYS A 28 -19.15 3.15 -8.22
N GLU A 29 -18.06 2.91 -8.95
CA GLU A 29 -17.89 1.74 -9.82
C GLU A 29 -16.50 1.11 -9.67
N GLY A 30 -16.38 -0.18 -10.03
CA GLY A 30 -15.08 -0.85 -10.09
C GLY A 30 -14.41 -1.11 -8.73
N LYS A 31 -15.17 -1.15 -7.62
CA LYS A 31 -14.64 -1.34 -6.25
C LYS A 31 -13.70 -2.54 -6.12
N TYR A 32 -14.03 -3.67 -6.77
CA TYR A 32 -13.18 -4.86 -6.77
C TYR A 32 -11.95 -4.73 -7.69
N ARG A 33 -12.06 -3.98 -8.79
CA ARG A 33 -10.93 -3.70 -9.71
C ARG A 33 -9.83 -2.88 -9.01
N VAL A 34 -10.22 -2.00 -8.09
CA VAL A 34 -9.27 -1.23 -7.28
C VAL A 34 -8.30 -2.15 -6.53
N VAL A 35 -8.75 -3.30 -6.03
CA VAL A 35 -7.88 -4.22 -5.28
C VAL A 35 -6.72 -4.74 -6.14
N GLU A 36 -6.99 -5.06 -7.41
CA GLU A 36 -5.95 -5.48 -8.36
C GLU A 36 -4.96 -4.34 -8.66
N LEU A 37 -5.49 -3.13 -8.90
CA LEU A 37 -4.68 -1.96 -9.22
C LEU A 37 -3.79 -1.56 -8.04
N VAL A 38 -4.33 -1.60 -6.81
CA VAL A 38 -3.59 -1.33 -5.58
C VAL A 38 -2.51 -2.36 -5.36
N SER A 39 -2.80 -3.65 -5.57
CA SER A 39 -1.81 -4.72 -5.43
C SER A 39 -0.65 -4.55 -6.41
N TYR A 40 -0.96 -4.20 -7.67
CA TYR A 40 0.06 -3.91 -8.67
C TYR A 40 0.86 -2.66 -8.30
N TRP A 41 0.19 -1.59 -7.89
CA TRP A 41 0.83 -0.32 -7.57
C TRP A 41 1.71 -0.41 -6.33
N ALA A 42 1.30 -1.14 -5.30
CA ALA A 42 2.11 -1.40 -4.11
C ALA A 42 3.43 -2.11 -4.46
N LYS A 43 3.42 -3.03 -5.45
CA LYS A 43 4.66 -3.65 -5.96
C LYS A 43 5.59 -2.62 -6.62
N GLN A 44 5.03 -1.68 -7.37
CA GLN A 44 5.80 -0.59 -7.98
C GLN A 44 6.37 0.36 -6.92
N LEU A 45 5.58 0.69 -5.89
CA LEU A 45 6.04 1.50 -4.76
C LEU A 45 7.19 0.81 -4.03
N ARG A 46 7.10 -0.50 -3.78
CA ARG A 46 8.18 -1.28 -3.14
C ARG A 46 9.50 -1.26 -3.92
N ALA A 47 9.44 -1.12 -5.24
CA ALA A 47 10.65 -1.01 -6.07
C ALA A 47 11.34 0.36 -5.98
N ARG A 48 10.67 1.39 -5.45
CA ARG A 48 11.23 2.74 -5.29
C ARG A 48 12.08 2.81 -4.03
N GLU A 49 13.28 3.39 -4.15
CA GLU A 49 14.20 3.53 -3.01
C GLU A 49 13.60 4.32 -1.85
N GLU A 50 12.81 5.35 -2.18
CA GLU A 50 12.11 6.21 -1.23
C GLU A 50 11.16 5.45 -0.29
N HIS A 51 10.68 4.27 -0.68
CA HIS A 51 9.68 3.52 0.07
C HIS A 51 10.21 2.21 0.66
N ARG A 52 11.52 1.96 0.59
CA ARG A 52 12.12 0.74 1.15
C ARG A 52 11.98 0.58 2.67
N HIS A 53 11.77 1.69 3.37
CA HIS A 53 11.58 1.71 4.81
C HIS A 53 10.14 1.35 5.23
N LEU A 54 9.19 1.37 4.29
CA LEU A 54 7.79 1.08 4.56
C LEU A 54 7.54 -0.42 4.66
N THR A 55 6.71 -0.80 5.62
CA THR A 55 6.14 -2.13 5.76
C THR A 55 5.19 -2.43 4.61
N GLN A 56 4.80 -3.71 4.47
CA GLN A 56 3.83 -4.09 3.45
C GLN A 56 2.47 -3.42 3.65
N THR A 57 2.02 -3.28 4.90
CA THR A 57 0.75 -2.61 5.23
C THR A 57 0.80 -1.15 4.83
N GLU A 58 1.85 -0.41 5.20
CA GLU A 58 2.01 1.00 4.85
C GLU A 58 2.09 1.21 3.32
N LEU A 59 2.74 0.29 2.60
CA LEU A 59 2.77 0.31 1.14
C LEU A 59 1.39 0.09 0.51
N LEU A 60 0.59 -0.81 1.09
CA LEU A 60 -0.77 -1.08 0.62
C LEU A 60 -1.70 0.10 0.91
N GLU A 61 -1.59 0.71 2.09
CA GLU A 61 -2.34 1.91 2.46
C GLU A 61 -1.99 3.11 1.56
N LEU A 62 -0.69 3.34 1.34
CA LEU A 62 -0.23 4.37 0.42
C LEU A 62 -0.74 4.12 -1.01
N ALA A 63 -0.65 2.88 -1.49
CA ALA A 63 -1.15 2.52 -2.81
C ALA A 63 -2.67 2.73 -2.92
N LEU A 64 -3.43 2.32 -1.89
CA LEU A 64 -4.87 2.48 -1.84
C LEU A 64 -5.27 3.96 -1.86
N GLN A 65 -4.58 4.80 -1.07
CA GLN A 65 -4.78 6.24 -1.07
C GLN A 65 -4.50 6.84 -2.45
N GLN A 66 -3.37 6.53 -3.07
CA GLN A 66 -2.99 7.09 -4.38
C GLN A 66 -3.93 6.67 -5.52
N VAL A 67 -4.39 5.41 -5.51
CA VAL A 67 -5.33 4.90 -6.52
C VAL A 67 -6.71 5.53 -6.37
N LEU A 68 -7.20 5.66 -5.13
CA LEU A 68 -8.54 6.22 -4.88
C LEU A 68 -8.59 7.74 -5.01
N SER A 69 -7.51 8.44 -4.66
CA SER A 69 -7.39 9.89 -4.84
C SER A 69 -7.20 10.29 -6.31
N GLY A 70 -6.79 9.35 -7.17
CA GLY A 70 -6.46 9.59 -8.57
C GLY A 70 -5.02 10.09 -8.80
N GLU A 71 -4.19 10.17 -7.75
CA GLU A 71 -2.75 10.44 -7.87
C GLU A 71 -2.03 9.37 -8.69
N ALA A 72 -2.51 8.13 -8.59
CA ALA A 72 -2.17 7.01 -9.46
C ALA A 72 -3.39 6.66 -10.34
N PRO A 73 -3.58 7.32 -11.50
CA PRO A 73 -4.76 7.11 -12.32
C PRO A 73 -4.82 5.68 -12.88
N GLU A 74 -5.99 5.05 -12.77
CA GLU A 74 -6.19 3.63 -13.13
C GLU A 74 -5.69 3.30 -14.54
N LYS A 75 -5.94 4.20 -15.50
CA LYS A 75 -5.53 4.02 -16.91
C LYS A 75 -4.02 3.88 -17.06
N ASP A 76 -3.23 4.56 -16.24
CA ASP A 76 -1.77 4.51 -16.35
C ASP A 76 -1.21 3.28 -15.64
N ILE A 77 -1.80 2.89 -14.52
CA ILE A 77 -1.51 1.62 -13.85
C ILE A 77 -1.77 0.44 -14.81
N GLU A 78 -2.86 0.49 -15.56
CA GLU A 78 -3.20 -0.55 -16.53
C GLU A 78 -2.22 -0.59 -17.70
N LYS A 79 -1.86 0.56 -18.28
CA LYS A 79 -0.82 0.60 -19.31
C LYS A 79 0.48 -0.02 -18.82
N MET A 80 0.90 0.30 -17.59
CA MET A 80 2.11 -0.27 -16.98
C MET A 80 1.97 -1.78 -16.82
N ARG A 81 0.82 -2.27 -16.35
CA ARG A 81 0.56 -3.70 -16.18
C ARG A 81 0.56 -4.45 -17.51
N HIS A 82 0.02 -3.87 -18.57
CA HIS A 82 0.05 -4.45 -19.92
C HIS A 82 1.45 -4.43 -20.53
N ALA A 83 2.25 -3.39 -20.25
CA ALA A 83 3.63 -3.30 -20.70
C ALA A 83 4.57 -4.27 -19.96
N ASN A 84 4.22 -4.69 -18.74
CA ASN A 84 4.99 -5.65 -17.96
C ASN A 84 4.10 -6.74 -17.33
N PRO A 85 3.67 -7.75 -18.12
CA PRO A 85 2.76 -8.80 -17.65
C PRO A 85 3.35 -9.68 -16.54
N ASN A 86 4.68 -9.68 -16.35
CA ASN A 86 5.37 -10.55 -15.39
C ASN A 86 5.36 -10.00 -13.94
N ALA A 87 4.89 -8.77 -13.73
CA ALA A 87 4.81 -8.16 -12.40
C ALA A 87 3.71 -8.76 -11.50
N ASN A 88 2.83 -9.61 -12.03
CA ASN A 88 1.82 -10.34 -11.25
C ASN A 88 2.34 -11.67 -10.66
N GLY A 89 3.63 -11.98 -10.80
CA GLY A 89 4.24 -13.13 -10.14
C GLY A 89 4.00 -13.13 -8.62
N PRO A 90 3.99 -14.31 -7.97
CA PRO A 90 3.81 -14.43 -6.54
C PRO A 90 4.81 -13.51 -5.85
N VAL A 91 4.30 -12.68 -4.94
CA VAL A 91 5.15 -11.95 -4.01
C VAL A 91 5.91 -13.04 -3.26
N GLU A 92 7.22 -13.13 -3.43
CA GLU A 92 8.02 -13.91 -2.49
C GLU A 92 7.75 -13.31 -1.12
N ASP A 93 6.94 -14.02 -0.34
CA ASP A 93 6.76 -13.81 1.06
C ASP A 93 8.15 -14.00 1.68
N THR A 94 8.94 -12.93 1.76
CA THR A 94 10.07 -12.80 2.68
C THR A 94 9.52 -12.67 4.10
N GLY A 95 8.58 -13.55 4.45
CA GLY A 95 8.07 -13.75 5.77
C GLY A 95 9.26 -14.04 6.67
N ASP A 96 9.41 -13.16 7.64
CA ASP A 96 10.27 -13.27 8.80
C ASP A 96 10.11 -14.68 9.40
N LYS A 97 10.93 -15.63 8.94
CA LYS A 97 10.98 -16.96 9.54
C LYS A 97 11.63 -16.79 10.91
N PRO A 98 10.95 -17.10 12.02
CA PRO A 98 11.59 -17.03 13.33
C PRO A 98 12.76 -18.01 13.31
N LYS A 99 13.98 -17.50 13.56
CA LYS A 99 15.19 -18.32 13.75
C LYS A 99 14.90 -19.32 14.86
N LYS A 100 14.55 -20.56 14.49
CA LYS A 100 14.57 -21.68 15.44
C LYS A 100 16.03 -21.85 15.84
N LYS A 101 16.38 -21.39 17.04
CA LYS A 101 17.62 -21.78 17.71
C LYS A 101 17.61 -23.30 17.80
N SER A 102 18.47 -23.97 17.03
CA SER A 102 18.81 -25.35 17.33
C SER A 102 19.57 -25.35 18.65
N LEU A 103 18.94 -25.80 19.73
CA LEU A 103 19.70 -26.36 20.84
C LEU A 103 20.26 -27.69 20.34
N LEU A 104 21.57 -27.72 20.12
CA LEU A 104 22.39 -28.89 20.40
C LEU A 104 23.16 -28.62 21.68
#